data_AF-A0A2G1DGZ9-F1
#
_entry.id   AF-A0A2G1DGZ9-F1
#
_cell.length_a   1.000
_cell.length_b   1.000
_cell.length_c   1.000
_cell.angle_alpha   90.00
_cell.angle_beta   90.00
_cell.angle_gamma   90.00
#
_symmetry.space_group_name_H-M   'P 1'
#
loop_
_entity.id
_entity.type
_entity.pdbx_description
1 polymer ?
#
loop_
_entity_poly.entity_id
_entity_poly.type
_entity_poly.pdbx_seq_one_letter_code
_entity_poly.pdbx_strand_id
1 'polypeptide(L)' 'MEKKRIIDLSKQNLSYEEKNQIIKILNLNQQSMNLEVSIFQNNEFIKKTTIAFAHIPKKLKAKINPLC' A
#
# COMPACT_ATOMS: atom_id res chain seq x y z
N MET A 1 -3.70 -11.81 23.25
CA MET A 1 -4.18 -11.71 21.86
C MET A 1 -3.73 -10.37 21.31
N GLU A 2 -2.64 -10.34 20.54
CA GLU A 2 -2.17 -9.10 19.90
C GLU A 2 -3.23 -8.62 18.92
N LYS A 3 -3.79 -7.42 19.17
CA LYS A 3 -4.65 -6.73 18.20
C LYS A 3 -3.79 -6.46 16.98
N LYS A 4 -3.94 -7.27 15.92
CA LYS A 4 -3.32 -7.03 14.62
C LYS A 4 -3.69 -5.61 14.18
N ARG A 5 -2.72 -4.70 14.27
CA ARG A 5 -2.87 -3.30 13.90
C ARG A 5 -2.75 -3.19 12.38
N ILE A 6 -3.78 -3.65 11.68
CA ILE A 6 -3.90 -3.54 10.23
C ILE A 6 -4.87 -2.40 9.96
N ILE A 7 -4.40 -1.37 9.25
CA ILE A 7 -5.23 -0.27 8.78
C ILE A 7 -5.67 -0.60 7.35
N ASP A 8 -6.98 -0.65 7.14
CA ASP A 8 -7.56 -0.72 5.80
C ASP A 8 -7.44 0.64 5.10
N LEU A 9 -6.70 0.66 3.99
CA LEU A 9 -6.47 1.82 3.14
C LEU A 9 -7.16 1.68 1.78
N SER A 10 -7.82 0.54 1.53
CA SER A 10 -8.44 0.19 0.25
C SER A 10 -9.48 1.23 -0.19
N LYS A 11 -10.19 1.83 0.78
CA LYS A 11 -11.19 2.89 0.54
C LYS A 11 -10.59 4.27 0.23
N GLN A 12 -9.30 4.47 0.44
CA GLN A 12 -8.65 5.78 0.24
C GLN A 12 -8.18 6.00 -1.20
N ASN A 13 -8.38 5.02 -2.09
CA ASN A 13 -7.96 5.07 -3.48
C ASN A 13 -6.49 5.49 -3.63
N LEU A 14 -5.64 5.04 -2.71
CA LEU A 14 -4.21 5.34 -2.73
C LEU A 14 -3.53 4.46 -3.76
N SER A 15 -2.99 5.07 -4.80
CA SER A 15 -2.21 4.38 -5.81
C SER A 15 -1.07 5.24 -6.34
N TYR A 16 -0.10 4.60 -6.95
CA TYR A 16 0.98 5.24 -7.67
C TYR A 16 1.40 4.39 -8.85
N GLU A 17 2.00 5.03 -9.85
CA GLU A 17 2.61 4.34 -10.97
C GLU A 17 4.10 4.14 -10.70
N GLU A 18 4.61 2.95 -10.97
CA GLU A 18 6.03 2.61 -10.92
C GLU A 18 6.35 1.65 -12.07
N LYS A 19 7.30 2.02 -12.93
CA LYS A 19 7.76 1.18 -14.06
C LYS A 19 6.62 0.68 -14.96
N ASN A 20 5.68 1.56 -15.35
CA ASN A 20 4.48 1.25 -16.12
C ASN A 20 3.50 0.26 -15.44
N GLN A 21 3.62 0.10 -14.11
CA GLN A 21 2.67 -0.66 -13.31
C GLN A 21 1.94 0.30 -12.37
N ILE A 22 0.65 0.07 -12.18
CA ILE A 22 -0.16 0.79 -11.20
C ILE A 22 -0.21 -0.03 -9.93
N ILE A 23 0.32 0.53 -8.85
CA ILE A 23 0.35 -0.10 -7.53
C ILE A 23 -0.75 0.56 -6.69
N LYS A 24 -1.78 -0.21 -6.36
CA LYS A 24 -2.86 0.21 -5.45
C LYS A 24 -2.57 -0.28 -4.05
N ILE A 25 -2.60 0.61 -3.08
CA ILE A 25 -2.40 0.29 -1.67
C ILE A 25 -3.71 -0.19 -1.08
N LEU A 26 -3.66 -1.35 -0.43
CA LEU A 26 -4.82 -1.98 0.18
C LEU A 26 -4.79 -1.82 1.70
N ASN A 27 -3.71 -2.29 2.35
CA ASN A 27 -3.66 -2.34 3.81
C ASN A 27 -2.27 -1.94 4.31
N LEU A 28 -2.19 -1.32 5.49
CA LEU A 28 -0.94 -1.12 6.22
C LEU A 28 -0.92 -2.02 7.46
N ASN A 29 0.07 -2.89 7.55
CA ASN A 29 0.40 -3.56 8.80
C ASN A 29 1.32 -2.66 9.61
N GLN A 30 0.81 -2.06 10.69
CA GLN A 30 1.58 -1.17 11.57
C GLN A 30 2.63 -1.91 12.41
N GLN A 31 2.48 -3.22 12.64
CA GLN A 31 3.48 -3.99 13.38
C GLN A 31 4.73 -4.21 12.55
N SER A 32 4.56 -4.59 11.28
CA SER A 32 5.68 -4.87 10.37
C SER A 32 6.07 -3.67 9.50
N MET A 33 5.34 -2.55 9.58
CA MET A 33 5.50 -1.37 8.71
C MET A 33 5.50 -1.72 7.21
N ASN A 34 4.61 -2.65 6.85
CA ASN A 34 4.51 -3.23 5.52
C ASN A 34 3.13 -2.92 4.91
N LEU A 35 3.13 -2.53 3.64
CA LEU A 35 1.94 -2.25 2.85
C LEU A 35 1.61 -3.44 1.98
N GLU A 36 0.38 -3.92 2.09
CA GLU A 36 -0.20 -4.84 1.14
C GLU A 36 -0.70 -4.04 -0.07
N VAL A 37 -0.25 -4.42 -1.26
CA VAL A 37 -0.52 -3.71 -2.51
C VAL A 37 -0.95 -4.66 -3.62
N SER A 38 -1.76 -4.15 -4.53
CA SER A 38 -2.12 -4.82 -5.78
C SER A 38 -1.45 -4.11 -6.95
N ILE A 39 -0.72 -4.88 -7.75
CA ILE A 39 0.00 -4.41 -8.93
C ILE A 39 -0.86 -4.73 -10.16
N PHE A 40 -1.11 -3.70 -10.96
CA PHE A 40 -1.81 -3.77 -12.23
C PHE A 40 -0.85 -3.35 -13.35
N GLN A 41 -0.95 -3.99 -14.51
CA GLN A 41 -0.19 -3.63 -15.70
C GLN A 41 -1.13 -3.71 -16.89
N ASN A 42 -1.11 -2.73 -17.78
CA ASN A 42 -2.05 -2.65 -18.91
C ASN A 42 -3.52 -2.79 -18.48
N ASN A 43 -3.87 -2.25 -17.31
CA ASN A 43 -5.20 -2.34 -16.71
C ASN A 43 -5.63 -3.76 -16.26
N GLU A 44 -4.73 -4.74 -16.32
CA GLU A 44 -4.95 -6.09 -15.82
C GLU A 44 -4.31 -6.29 -14.45
N PHE A 45 -4.98 -7.03 -13.57
CA PHE A 45 -4.41 -7.40 -12.28
C PHE A 45 -3.30 -8.43 -12.47
N ILE A 46 -2.10 -8.11 -11.98
CA ILE A 46 -0.94 -9.00 -12.09
C ILE A 46 -0.78 -9.82 -10.83
N LYS A 47 -0.66 -9.15 -9.68
CA LYS A 47 -0.45 -9.82 -8.40
C LYS A 47 -0.76 -8.91 -7.23
N LYS A 48 -0.97 -9.55 -6.09
CA LYS A 48 -0.98 -8.92 -4.78
C LYS A 48 0.34 -9.24 -4.09
N THR A 49 0.98 -8.25 -3.52
CA THR A 49 2.27 -8.40 -2.85
C THR A 49 2.38 -7.45 -1.68
N THR A 50 3.45 -7.59 -0.91
CA THR A 50 3.72 -6.76 0.26
C THR A 50 5.03 -6.03 0.05
N ILE A 51 5.03 -4.72 0.28
CA ILE A 51 6.21 -3.87 0.17
C ILE A 51 6.45 -3.13 1.48
N ALA A 52 7.69 -2.77 1.77
CA ALA A 52 7.97 -1.96 2.95
C ALA A 52 7.45 -0.53 2.74
N PHE A 53 6.90 0.07 3.80
CA PHE A 53 6.47 1.46 3.81
C PHE A 53 7.59 2.43 3.37
N ALA A 54 8.85 2.06 3.60
CA ALA A 54 10.02 2.84 3.17
C ALA A 54 10.15 2.96 1.63
N HIS A 55 9.59 2.04 0.84
CA HIS A 55 9.73 2.06 -0.62
C HIS A 55 8.68 2.90 -1.34
N ILE A 56 7.61 3.32 -0.67
CA ILE A 56 6.57 4.13 -1.33
C ILE A 56 6.99 5.60 -1.53
N PRO A 57 6.45 6.29 -2.55
CA PRO A 57 6.71 7.70 -2.81
C PRO A 57 6.42 8.61 -1.62
N LYS A 58 7.22 9.67 -1.45
CA LYS A 58 7.08 10.65 -0.35
C LYS A 58 5.67 11.23 -0.24
N LYS A 59 5.00 11.48 -1.37
CA LYS A 59 3.61 11.97 -1.42
C LYS A 59 2.61 10.98 -0.80
N LEU A 60 2.80 9.69 -0.99
CA LEU A 60 1.94 8.66 -0.39
C LEU A 60 2.27 8.45 1.08
N LYS A 61 3.55 8.49 1.45
CA LYS A 61 3.97 8.44 2.87
C LYS A 61 3.26 9.55 3.66
N ALA A 62 3.25 10.77 3.15
CA ALA A 62 2.59 11.90 3.81
C ALA A 62 1.06 11.71 4.01
N LYS A 63 0.39 10.95 3.14
CA LYS A 63 -1.04 10.61 3.30
C LYS A 63 -1.27 9.49 4.31
N ILE A 64 -0.35 8.54 4.40
CA ILE A 64 -0.49 7.34 5.24
C ILE A 64 0.01 7.60 6.67
N ASN A 65 1.06 8.41 6.84
CA ASN A 65 1.62 8.74 8.15
C ASN A 65 0.60 9.27 9.17
N PRO A 66 -0.33 10.20 8.84
CA PRO A 66 -1.33 10.67 9.81
C PRO A 66 -2.39 9.62 10.18
N LEU A 67 -2.45 8.50 9.47
CA LEU A 67 -3.36 7.39 9.77
C LEU A 67 -2.70 6.33 10.66
N CYS A 68 -1.38 6.43 10.85
CA CYS A 68 -0.56 5.48 11.58
C CYS A 68 -0.36 5.90 13.05
#